data_AF-A0AAE3ZU11-F1
#
_entry.id   AF-A0AAE3ZU11-F1
#
_cell.length_a   1.000
_cell.length_b   1.000
_cell.length_c   1.000
_cell.angle_alpha   90.00
_cell.angle_beta   90.00
_cell.angle_gamma   90.00
#
_symmetry.space_group_name_H-M   'P 1'
#
loop_
_entity.id
_entity.type
_entity.pdbx_description
1 polymer ?
#
loop_
_entity_poly.entity_id
_entity_poly.type
_entity_poly.pdbx_seq_one_letter_code
_entity_poly.pdbx_strand_id
1 'polypeptide(L)' 'MNPELEPRAGIDDERTVDLVDDDLPVLPDQTSDDTDRGWGDYTGGGNDDRLLEDRPPHW' A
#
# COMPACT_ATOMS: atom_id res chain seq x y z
N MET A 1 -30.57 -8.44 10.81
CA MET A 1 -29.65 -8.24 9.66
C MET A 1 -28.96 -6.90 9.90
N ASN A 2 -27.64 -6.90 10.08
CA ASN A 2 -26.82 -5.71 10.30
C ASN A 2 -26.45 -5.12 8.94
N PRO A 3 -26.75 -3.84 8.65
CA PRO A 3 -26.40 -3.19 7.37
C PRO A 3 -25.07 -2.41 7.47
N GLU A 4 -24.07 -2.95 8.17
CA GLU A 4 -22.74 -2.35 8.21
C GLU A 4 -21.76 -3.28 7.49
N LEU A 5 -20.97 -2.69 6.59
CA LEU A 5 -19.82 -3.24 5.85
C LEU A 5 -20.10 -3.84 4.45
N GLU A 6 -20.91 -3.17 3.64
CA GLU A 6 -20.64 -3.18 2.20
C GLU A 6 -19.38 -2.31 1.97
N PRO A 7 -18.33 -2.77 1.25
CA PRO A 7 -17.29 -1.85 0.81
C PRO A 7 -17.99 -0.75 0.01
N ARG A 8 -17.77 0.52 0.38
CA ARG A 8 -18.31 1.71 -0.31
C ARG A 8 -17.72 1.91 -1.71
N ALA A 9 -17.49 0.83 -2.44
CA ALA A 9 -17.26 0.81 -3.87
C ALA A 9 -18.51 1.39 -4.52
N GLY A 10 -18.40 2.61 -5.04
CA GLY A 10 -19.54 3.28 -5.67
C GLY A 10 -19.61 4.79 -5.42
N ILE A 11 -18.91 5.33 -4.42
CA ILE A 11 -18.82 6.80 -4.27
C ILE A 11 -17.40 7.29 -4.56
N ASP A 12 -16.38 6.54 -4.13
CA ASP A 12 -14.99 6.96 -4.30
C ASP A 12 -14.50 6.80 -5.75
N ASP A 13 -14.84 5.69 -6.40
CA ASP A 13 -14.53 5.41 -7.81
C ASP A 13 -15.21 6.40 -8.79
N GLU A 14 -16.32 7.01 -8.38
CA GLU A 14 -17.10 7.94 -9.21
C GLU A 14 -16.70 9.42 -8.97
N ARG A 15 -15.73 9.69 -8.08
CA ARG A 15 -15.21 11.04 -7.86
C ARG A 15 -14.31 11.45 -9.02
N THR A 16 -14.73 12.47 -9.76
CA THR A 16 -13.92 13.08 -10.80
C THR A 16 -12.68 13.75 -10.19
N VAL A 17 -11.50 13.34 -10.61
CA VAL A 17 -10.22 13.99 -10.29
C VAL A 17 -9.93 15.04 -11.37
N ASP A 18 -9.89 16.31 -10.97
CA ASP A 18 -9.61 17.42 -11.88
C ASP A 18 -8.10 17.61 -12.04
N LEU A 19 -7.56 17.17 -13.18
CA LEU A 19 -6.13 17.23 -13.53
C LEU A 19 -5.75 18.53 -14.27
N VAL A 20 -6.52 19.61 -14.06
CA VAL A 20 -6.49 20.87 -14.84
C VAL A 20 -5.16 21.62 -14.89
N ASP A 21 -4.22 21.30 -14.01
CA ASP A 21 -2.91 21.95 -13.98
C ASP A 21 -1.90 21.16 -14.82
N ASP A 22 -1.74 21.52 -16.10
CA ASP A 22 -0.69 20.99 -17.00
C ASP A 22 0.75 21.29 -16.51
N ASP A 23 0.90 22.18 -15.52
CA ASP A 23 2.17 22.55 -14.87
C ASP A 23 2.46 21.74 -13.59
N LEU A 24 1.68 20.69 -13.28
CA LEU A 24 1.99 19.83 -12.15
C LEU A 24 3.37 19.19 -12.34
N PRO A 25 4.25 19.25 -11.32
CA PRO A 25 5.56 18.63 -11.43
C PRO A 25 5.39 17.13 -11.64
N VAL A 26 5.88 16.63 -12.76
CA VAL A 26 5.93 15.19 -13.04
C VAL A 26 6.73 14.54 -11.92
N LEU A 27 6.07 13.61 -11.22
CA LEU A 27 6.74 12.84 -10.18
C LEU A 27 7.88 12.02 -10.83
N PRO A 28 9.00 11.81 -10.11
CA PRO A 28 10.04 10.90 -10.57
C PRO A 28 9.46 9.49 -10.76
N ASP A 29 10.10 8.69 -11.62
CA ASP A 29 9.73 7.27 -11.85
C ASP A 29 9.72 6.43 -10.56
N GLN A 30 10.42 6.88 -9.52
CA GLN A 30 10.44 6.29 -8.18
C GLN A 30 10.32 7.39 -7.12
N THR A 31 9.37 7.25 -6.19
CA THR A 31 9.25 8.19 -5.07
C THR A 31 10.25 7.86 -3.96
N SER A 32 10.52 8.80 -3.05
CA SER A 32 11.41 8.53 -1.91
C SER A 32 10.81 7.53 -0.91
N ASP A 33 9.50 7.32 -0.96
CA ASP A 33 8.79 6.34 -0.11
C ASP A 33 8.78 4.93 -0.73
N ASP A 34 8.97 4.80 -2.06
CA ASP A 34 9.10 3.52 -2.80
C ASP A 34 10.40 2.76 -2.48
N THR A 35 11.09 3.10 -1.41
CA THR A 35 12.25 2.33 -0.96
C THR A 35 11.81 1.41 0.17
N ASP A 36 12.26 0.15 0.14
CA ASP A 36 12.09 -0.77 1.27
C ASP A 36 12.84 -0.32 2.54
N ARG A 37 13.46 0.86 2.50
CA ARG A 37 14.23 1.47 3.58
C ARG A 37 13.28 1.82 4.73
N GLY A 38 13.33 1.01 5.78
CA GLY A 38 12.44 1.15 6.94
C GLY A 38 11.22 0.21 6.92
N TRP A 39 11.02 -0.54 5.83
CA TRP A 39 9.98 -1.57 5.69
C TRP A 39 10.45 -2.97 6.08
N GLY A 40 11.74 -3.17 6.32
CA GLY A 40 12.33 -4.47 6.58
C GLY A 40 13.80 -4.52 6.16
N ASP A 41 14.35 -5.73 6.06
CA ASP A 41 15.79 -5.99 6.07
C ASP A 41 16.57 -5.39 4.88
N TYR A 42 17.00 -4.14 5.03
CA TYR A 42 17.96 -3.48 4.15
C TYR A 42 19.41 -3.95 4.38
N THR A 43 19.68 -4.70 5.46
CA THR A 43 21.03 -5.05 5.91
C THR A 43 21.18 -6.54 6.26
N GLY A 44 20.75 -7.43 5.37
CA GLY A 44 21.28 -8.79 5.24
C GLY A 44 21.32 -9.65 6.51
N GLY A 45 20.18 -9.77 7.18
CA GLY A 45 19.91 -10.70 8.26
C GLY A 45 18.42 -10.91 8.47
N GLY A 46 17.73 -11.47 7.45
CA GLY A 46 16.31 -11.78 7.51
C GLY A 46 15.96 -12.72 8.67
N ASN A 47 14.82 -12.48 9.33
CA ASN A 47 14.28 -13.32 10.41
C ASN A 47 13.22 -14.30 9.90
N ASP A 48 13.36 -14.71 8.64
CA ASP A 48 12.39 -15.52 7.88
C ASP A 48 12.11 -16.85 8.56
N ASP A 49 13.14 -17.50 9.11
CA ASP A 49 13.00 -18.77 9.84
C ASP A 49 12.02 -18.64 11.01
N ARG A 50 12.15 -17.58 11.83
CA ARG A 50 11.22 -17.29 12.93
C ARG A 50 9.82 -16.97 12.41
N LEU A 51 9.69 -16.25 11.29
CA LEU A 51 8.39 -15.90 10.72
C LEU A 51 7.66 -17.13 10.18
N LEU A 52 8.39 -18.08 9.58
CA LEU A 52 7.84 -19.35 9.12
C LEU A 52 7.38 -20.23 10.28
N GLU A 53 8.13 -20.25 11.39
CA GLU A 53 7.74 -20.92 12.64
C GLU A 53 6.47 -20.32 13.25
N ASP A 54 6.34 -18.99 13.21
CA ASP A 54 5.21 -18.25 13.78
C ASP A 54 4.01 -18.11 12.81
N ARG A 55 3.98 -18.87 11.70
CA ARG A 55 2.90 -18.81 10.70
C ARG A 55 1.51 -19.08 11.33
N PRO A 56 0.60 -18.10 11.33
CA PRO A 56 -0.83 -18.30 11.56
C PRO A 56 -1.43 -19.33 10.60
N PRO A 57 -2.43 -20.11 11.05
CA PRO A 57 -3.01 -21.22 10.28
C PRO A 57 -3.78 -20.82 9.01
N HIS A 58 -4.02 -19.52 8.78
CA HIS A 58 -4.84 -19.02 7.65
C HIS A 58 -4.08 -18.05 6.74
N TRP A 59 -2.76 -18.16 6.68
CA TRP A 59 -1.98 -17.50 5.63
C TRP A 59 -2.41 -17.89 4.23
#